data_AF-A0A4E0QZ84-F1
#
_entry.id   AF-A0A4E0QZ84-F1
#
_cell.length_a   1.000
_cell.length_b   1.000
_cell.length_c   1.000
_cell.angle_alpha   90.00
_cell.angle_beta   90.00
_cell.angle_gamma   90.00
#
_symmetry.space_group_name_H-M   'P 1'
#
loop_
_entity.id
_entity.type
_entity.pdbx_description
1 polymer ?
#
loop_
_entity_poly.entity_id
_entity_poly.type
_entity_poly.pdbx_seq_one_letter_code
_entity_poly.pdbx_strand_id
1 'polypeptide(L)'
;MTSTTERFELVVRNLQEVVGEDELRKLLTSHKPMSVYWGTATTGRPHVAYFVPIIKLADMLRAGCHVVILFADLHAYLDNMKAPWPLLRLRTRYYEAVIKNMLLSINVPLERLTFVRGAEFELTE
;
A
#
# COMPACT_ATOMS: atom_id res chain seq x y z
N MET A 1 -14.14 19.64 -0.03
CA MET A 1 -12.74 19.31 -0.38
C MET A 1 -11.92 19.47 0.89
N THR A 2 -11.18 18.45 1.30
CA THR A 2 -10.28 18.52 2.46
C THR A 2 -9.17 19.54 2.19
N SER A 3 -8.88 20.39 3.17
CA SER A 3 -7.82 21.40 3.08
C SER A 3 -6.44 20.75 3.00
N THR A 4 -5.44 21.48 2.49
CA THR A 4 -4.04 21.00 2.44
C THR A 4 -3.55 20.58 3.82
N THR A 5 -3.92 21.31 4.87
CA THR A 5 -3.57 21.00 6.26
C THR A 5 -4.21 19.69 6.74
N GLU A 6 -5.50 19.47 6.47
CA GLU A 6 -6.18 18.21 6.82
C GLU A 6 -5.59 17.01 6.08
N ARG A 7 -5.23 17.19 4.79
CA ARG A 7 -4.56 16.15 4.01
C ARG A 7 -3.20 15.82 4.59
N PHE A 8 -2.41 16.83 4.95
CA PHE A 8 -1.11 16.63 5.59
C PHE A 8 -1.28 15.84 6.90
N GLU A 9 -2.21 16.24 7.77
CA GLU A 9 -2.48 15.56 9.04
C GLU A 9 -2.87 14.10 8.85
N LEU A 10 -3.76 13.79 7.89
CA LEU A 10 -4.12 12.40 7.56
C LEU A 10 -2.90 11.58 7.13
N VAL A 11 -2.03 12.16 6.31
CA VAL A 11 -0.81 11.49 5.82
C VAL A 11 0.12 11.18 7.00
N VAL A 12 0.40 12.15 7.87
CA VAL A 12 1.47 12.04 8.89
C VAL A 12 1.03 11.49 10.24
N ARG A 13 -0.26 11.55 10.59
CA ARG A 13 -0.73 11.10 11.91
C ARG A 13 -0.34 9.65 12.20
N ASN A 14 0.04 9.38 13.44
CA ASN A 14 0.48 8.07 13.94
C ASN A 14 1.73 7.48 13.24
N LEU A 15 2.43 8.24 12.38
CA LEU A 15 3.77 7.87 11.94
C LEU A 15 4.77 8.22 13.03
N GLN A 16 5.80 7.40 13.17
CA GLN A 16 6.90 7.67 14.09
C GLN A 16 7.85 8.75 13.53
N GLU A 17 8.01 8.82 12.21
CA GLU A 17 8.95 9.71 11.54
C GLU A 17 8.43 10.06 10.14
N VAL A 18 8.75 11.28 9.68
CA VAL A 18 8.51 11.75 8.30
C VAL A 18 9.83 12.29 7.75
N VAL A 19 10.36 11.64 6.72
CA VAL A 19 11.55 12.08 6.00
C VAL A 19 11.12 12.85 4.74
N GLY A 20 11.62 14.08 4.56
CA GLY A 20 11.24 14.94 3.42
C GLY A 20 9.92 15.69 3.61
N GLU A 21 9.68 16.21 4.82
CA GLU A 21 8.43 16.92 5.14
C GLU A 21 8.20 18.15 4.24
N ASP A 22 9.25 18.91 3.92
CA ASP A 22 9.15 20.09 3.06
C ASP A 22 8.70 19.72 1.64
N GLU A 23 9.23 18.65 1.08
CA GLU A 23 8.81 18.09 -0.20
C GLU A 23 7.36 17.61 -0.15
N LEU A 24 6.97 16.93 0.92
CA LEU A 24 5.59 16.48 1.15
C LEU A 24 4.62 17.66 1.18
N ARG A 25 4.95 18.74 1.91
CA ARG A 25 4.13 19.96 1.98
C ARG A 25 3.98 20.61 0.60
N LYS A 26 5.06 20.67 -0.18
CA LYS A 26 5.04 21.18 -1.57
C LYS A 26 4.16 20.31 -2.47
N LEU A 27 4.28 18.98 -2.39
CA LEU A 27 3.46 18.03 -3.16
C LEU A 27 1.97 18.15 -2.84
N LEU A 28 1.61 18.27 -1.56
CA LEU A 28 0.22 18.42 -1.12
C LEU A 28 -0.41 19.75 -1.53
N THR A 29 0.41 20.80 -1.69
CA THR A 29 -0.03 22.10 -2.21
C THR A 29 -0.27 22.06 -3.72
N SER A 30 0.35 21.11 -4.43
CA SER A 30 0.09 20.91 -5.86
C SER A 30 -1.34 20.38 -6.09
N HIS A 31 -1.95 20.75 -7.21
CA HIS A 31 -3.27 20.24 -7.61
C HIS A 31 -3.25 18.77 -8.08
N LYS A 32 -2.09 18.10 -8.08
CA LYS A 32 -1.97 16.70 -8.50
C LYS A 32 -2.23 15.76 -7.32
N PRO A 33 -2.94 14.64 -7.52
CA PRO A 33 -3.01 13.59 -6.53
C PRO A 33 -1.60 13.06 -6.22
N MET A 34 -1.25 12.99 -4.94
CA MET A 34 0.01 12.38 -4.51
C MET A 34 -0.08 10.86 -4.69
N SER A 35 0.93 10.24 -5.29
CA SER A 35 1.05 8.79 -5.36
C SER A 35 1.86 8.26 -4.17
N VAL A 36 1.37 7.20 -3.53
CA VAL A 36 1.99 6.54 -2.39
C VAL A 36 2.10 5.06 -2.69
N TYR A 37 3.21 4.45 -2.30
CA TYR A 37 3.46 3.03 -2.47
C TYR A 37 3.70 2.36 -1.11
N TRP A 38 3.11 1.18 -0.91
CA TRP A 38 3.43 0.26 0.19
C TRP A 38 3.62 -1.17 -0.31
N GLY A 39 4.73 -1.80 0.07
CA GLY A 39 5.10 -3.15 -0.33
C GLY A 39 4.79 -4.20 0.73
N THR A 40 4.36 -5.38 0.29
CA THR A 40 4.17 -6.54 1.17
C THR A 40 4.65 -7.83 0.52
N ALA A 41 5.49 -8.58 1.22
CA ALA A 41 5.93 -9.91 0.79
C ALA A 41 4.83 -10.95 1.06
N THR A 42 4.51 -11.75 0.05
CA THR A 42 3.42 -12.74 0.08
C THR A 42 3.88 -14.09 0.64
N THR A 43 4.55 -14.07 1.80
CA THR A 43 5.17 -15.26 2.41
C THR A 43 4.22 -15.98 3.38
N GLY A 44 3.78 -15.30 4.43
CA GLY A 44 2.99 -15.87 5.53
C GLY A 44 1.47 -15.76 5.34
N ARG A 45 0.73 -15.74 6.44
CA ARG A 45 -0.70 -15.44 6.48
C ARG A 45 -0.90 -14.10 7.19
N PRO A 46 -1.54 -13.08 6.58
CA PRO A 46 -1.86 -11.85 7.27
C PRO A 46 -2.71 -12.14 8.52
N HIS A 47 -2.30 -11.57 9.65
CA HIS A 47 -3.00 -11.62 10.92
C HIS A 47 -3.45 -10.20 11.32
N VAL A 48 -4.08 -10.04 12.48
CA VAL A 48 -4.70 -8.77 12.91
C VAL A 48 -3.75 -7.56 12.91
N ALA A 49 -2.43 -7.78 13.05
CA ALA A 49 -1.47 -6.67 13.01
C ALA A 49 -1.39 -6.00 11.62
N TYR A 50 -1.83 -6.66 10.55
CA TYR A 50 -1.95 -6.02 9.23
C TYR A 50 -2.91 -4.83 9.24
N PHE A 51 -3.81 -4.70 10.23
CA PHE A 51 -4.63 -3.50 10.34
C PHE A 51 -3.81 -2.23 10.57
N VAL A 52 -2.60 -2.32 11.16
CA VAL A 52 -1.73 -1.16 11.38
C VAL A 52 -1.37 -0.46 10.06
N PRO A 53 -0.73 -1.12 9.08
CA PRO A 53 -0.47 -0.49 7.78
C PRO A 53 -1.76 -0.20 7.01
N ILE A 54 -2.79 -1.06 7.10
CA ILE A 54 -4.05 -0.84 6.37
C ILE A 54 -4.78 0.43 6.84
N ILE A 55 -4.79 0.72 8.15
CA ILE A 55 -5.34 1.98 8.68
C ILE A 55 -4.57 3.17 8.11
N LYS A 56 -3.25 3.04 7.93
CA LYS A 56 -2.47 4.12 7.32
C LYS A 56 -2.78 4.32 5.84
N LEU A 57 -2.91 3.25 5.06
CA LEU A 57 -3.34 3.33 3.67
C LEU A 57 -4.77 3.90 3.53
N ALA A 58 -5.65 3.57 4.46
CA ALA A 58 -6.98 4.16 4.56
C ALA A 58 -6.92 5.69 4.75
N ASP A 59 -5.99 6.19 5.57
CA ASP A 59 -5.79 7.64 5.71
C ASP A 59 -5.26 8.28 4.43
N MET A 60 -4.32 7.64 3.74
CA MET A 60 -3.78 8.12 2.46
C MET A 60 -4.88 8.21 1.40
N LEU A 61 -5.74 7.20 1.30
CA LEU A 61 -6.90 7.19 0.40
C LEU A 61 -7.89 8.32 0.75
N ARG A 62 -8.19 8.54 2.05
CA ARG A 62 -9.03 9.66 2.52
C ARG A 62 -8.42 11.03 2.23
N ALA A 63 -7.09 11.15 2.26
CA ALA A 63 -6.36 12.34 1.85
C ALA A 63 -6.35 12.55 0.32
N GLY A 64 -6.99 11.64 -0.44
CA GLY A 64 -7.09 11.69 -1.89
C GLY A 64 -5.83 11.19 -2.61
N CYS A 65 -4.95 10.46 -1.93
CA CYS A 65 -3.76 9.90 -2.57
C CYS A 65 -4.14 8.76 -3.53
N HIS A 66 -3.33 8.57 -4.56
CA HIS A 66 -3.31 7.35 -5.34
C HIS A 66 -2.41 6.34 -4.62
N VAL A 67 -2.99 5.25 -4.13
CA VAL A 67 -2.28 4.26 -3.33
C VAL A 67 -1.99 3.03 -4.17
N VAL A 68 -0.71 2.67 -4.25
CA VAL A 68 -0.23 1.47 -4.92
C VAL A 68 0.23 0.48 -3.86
N ILE A 69 -0.29 -0.74 -3.92
CA ILE A 69 0.16 -1.86 -3.10
C ILE A 69 0.91 -2.84 -3.99
N LEU A 70 2.21 -3.01 -3.73
CA LEU A 70 3.03 -4.01 -4.41
C LEU A 70 2.98 -5.32 -3.63
N PHE A 71 2.55 -6.38 -4.30
CA PHE A 71 2.80 -7.73 -3.88
C PHE A 71 4.19 -8.13 -4.33
N ALA A 72 5.13 -8.15 -3.39
CA ALA A 72 6.53 -8.47 -3.64
C ALA A 72 6.71 -10.00 -3.73
N ASP A 73 6.13 -10.60 -4.78
CA ASP A 73 6.10 -12.05 -5.02
C ASP A 73 7.45 -12.60 -5.48
N LEU A 74 8.22 -11.82 -6.25
CA LEU A 74 9.62 -12.13 -6.55
C LEU A 74 10.48 -12.13 -5.27
N HIS A 75 10.32 -11.13 -4.41
CA HIS A 75 11.02 -11.08 -3.12
C HIS A 75 10.62 -12.25 -2.23
N ALA A 76 9.32 -12.59 -2.18
CA ALA A 76 8.84 -13.76 -1.44
C ALA A 76 9.42 -15.09 -1.96
N TYR A 77 9.68 -15.18 -3.26
CA TYR A 77 10.39 -16.32 -3.86
C TYR A 77 11.85 -16.39 -3.41
N LEU A 78 12.57 -15.26 -3.43
CA LEU A 78 13.98 -15.19 -3.02
C LEU A 78 14.16 -15.45 -1.52
N ASP A 79 13.27 -14.94 -0.68
CA ASP A 79 13.28 -15.17 0.78
C ASP A 79 12.95 -16.61 1.15
N ASN A 80 12.08 -17.24 0.37
CA ASN A 80 11.59 -18.59 0.63
C ASN A 80 11.77 -19.47 -0.61
N MET A 81 13.04 -19.73 -0.96
CA MET A 81 13.46 -20.56 -2.10
C MET A 81 12.87 -21.98 -2.15
N LYS A 82 12.03 -22.37 -1.19
CA LYS A 82 11.29 -23.64 -1.15
C LYS A 82 9.83 -23.53 -1.63
N ALA A 83 9.28 -22.31 -1.74
CA ALA A 83 7.90 -22.11 -2.17
C ALA A 83 7.81 -22.05 -3.70
N PRO A 84 7.11 -23.01 -4.35
CA PRO A 84 7.03 -23.04 -5.81
C PRO A 84 6.15 -21.90 -6.33
N TRP A 85 6.44 -21.39 -7.53
CA TRP A 85 5.71 -20.29 -8.17
C TRP A 85 4.17 -20.41 -8.18
N PRO A 86 3.58 -21.61 -8.43
CA PRO A 86 2.13 -21.77 -8.32
C PRO A 86 1.58 -21.45 -6.93
N LEU A 87 2.29 -21.83 -5.87
CA LEU A 87 1.91 -21.52 -4.49
C LEU A 87 2.02 -20.02 -4.22
N LEU A 88 3.09 -19.36 -4.70
CA LEU A 88 3.25 -17.92 -4.55
C LEU A 88 2.12 -17.15 -5.23
N ARG A 89 1.71 -17.54 -6.46
CA ARG A 89 0.55 -16.93 -7.12
C ARG A 89 -0.74 -17.05 -6.31
N LEU A 90 -0.97 -18.22 -5.68
CA LEU A 90 -2.12 -18.41 -4.80
C LEU A 90 -2.04 -17.55 -3.54
N ARG A 91 -0.84 -17.41 -2.95
CA ARG A 91 -0.61 -16.51 -1.81
C ARG A 91 -0.84 -15.05 -2.20
N THR A 92 -0.34 -14.59 -3.34
CA THR A 92 -0.57 -13.23 -3.85
C THR A 92 -2.06 -12.95 -4.00
N ARG A 93 -2.82 -13.88 -4.61
CA ARG A 93 -4.29 -13.75 -4.72
C ARG A 93 -4.98 -13.71 -3.35
N TYR A 94 -4.51 -14.51 -2.40
CA TYR A 94 -5.03 -14.50 -1.03
C TYR A 94 -4.75 -13.17 -0.33
N TYR A 95 -3.54 -12.62 -0.44
CA TYR A 95 -3.18 -11.30 0.09
C TYR A 95 -4.04 -10.18 -0.50
N GLU A 96 -4.20 -10.18 -1.82
CA GLU A 96 -5.04 -9.22 -2.54
C GLU A 96 -6.48 -9.23 -2.03
N ALA A 97 -7.08 -10.43 -1.92
CA ALA A 97 -8.43 -10.59 -1.39
C ALA A 97 -8.54 -10.11 0.05
N VAL A 98 -7.59 -10.50 0.93
CA VAL A 98 -7.61 -10.11 2.34
C VAL A 98 -7.47 -8.60 2.50
N ILE A 99 -6.46 -7.99 1.88
CA ILE A 99 -6.19 -6.55 1.99
C ILE A 99 -7.37 -5.72 1.44
N LYS A 100 -7.92 -6.11 0.29
CA LYS A 100 -9.11 -5.46 -0.27
C LYS A 100 -10.29 -5.50 0.71
N ASN A 101 -10.56 -6.65 1.33
CA ASN A 101 -11.65 -6.78 2.30
C ASN A 101 -11.38 -6.04 3.61
N MET A 102 -10.12 -5.95 4.06
CA MET A 102 -9.76 -5.13 5.22
C MET A 102 -10.04 -3.64 4.95
N LEU A 103 -9.66 -3.12 3.78
CA LEU A 103 -9.97 -1.73 3.41
C LEU A 103 -11.48 -1.47 3.27
N LEU A 104 -12.23 -2.40 2.67
CA LEU A 104 -13.70 -2.33 2.61
C LEU A 104 -14.33 -2.30 4.01
N SER A 105 -13.82 -3.09 4.95
CA SER A 105 -14.32 -3.12 6.33
C SER A 105 -14.14 -1.78 7.08
N ILE A 106 -13.17 -0.96 6.66
CA ILE A 106 -12.89 0.37 7.21
C ILE A 106 -13.67 1.48 6.45
N ASN A 107 -14.48 1.08 5.46
CA ASN A 107 -15.35 1.94 4.67
C ASN A 107 -14.60 3.09 3.98
N VAL A 108 -13.58 2.75 3.20
CA VAL A 108 -12.77 3.71 2.43
C VAL A 108 -12.94 3.51 0.92
N PRO A 109 -13.07 4.61 0.15
CA PRO A 109 -13.09 4.57 -1.31
C PRO A 109 -11.85 3.89 -1.90
N LEU A 110 -12.04 2.95 -2.83
CA LEU A 110 -10.95 2.17 -3.45
C LEU A 110 -10.67 2.57 -4.89
N GLU A 111 -11.30 3.63 -5.41
CA GLU A 111 -11.18 4.07 -6.80
C GLU A 111 -9.74 4.51 -7.13
N ARG A 112 -8.97 4.89 -6.10
CA ARG A 112 -7.57 5.28 -6.21
C ARG A 112 -6.61 4.23 -5.63
N LEU A 113 -7.06 2.99 -5.50
CA LEU A 113 -6.22 1.87 -5.10
C LEU A 113 -5.78 1.06 -6.33
N THR A 114 -4.49 0.77 -6.44
CA THR A 114 -3.94 -0.08 -7.48
C THR A 114 -3.12 -1.20 -6.86
N PHE A 115 -3.31 -2.42 -7.34
CA PHE A 115 -2.49 -3.57 -7.00
C PHE A 115 -1.50 -3.85 -8.12
N VAL A 116 -0.24 -4.10 -7.77
CA VAL A 116 0.83 -4.45 -8.70
C VAL A 116 1.56 -5.68 -8.17
N ARG A 117 2.05 -6.57 -9.03
CA ARG A 117 2.91 -7.69 -8.64
C ARG A 117 4.35 -7.40 -9.06
N GLY A 118 5.33 -7.69 -8.20
CA GLY A 118 6.74 -7.42 -8.49
C GLY A 118 7.22 -8.13 -9.75
N ALA A 119 6.87 -9.41 -9.89
CA ALA A 119 7.25 -10.21 -11.05
C ALA A 119 6.71 -9.69 -12.40
N GLU A 120 5.75 -8.74 -12.43
CA GLU A 120 5.22 -8.15 -13.67
C GLU A 120 6.19 -7.17 -14.34
N PHE A 121 7.14 -6.58 -13.60
CA PHE A 121 8.09 -5.60 -14.15
C PHE A 121 9.54 -5.79 -13.65
N GLU A 122 9.76 -6.44 -12.51
CA GLU A 122 11.10 -6.60 -11.92
C GLU A 122 11.98 -7.62 -12.67
N LEU A 123 11.39 -8.37 -13.61
CA LEU A 123 12.08 -9.37 -14.43
C LEU A 123 12.30 -8.92 -15.88
N THR A 124 11.87 -7.71 -16.23
CA THR A 124 11.95 -7.15 -17.58
C THR A 124 12.93 -5.98 -17.61
N GLU A 125 13.79 -5.93 -18.64
CA GLU A 125 14.70 -4.81 -18.93
C GLU A 125 13.99 -3.61 -19.57
#